data_AF-A0A4R0DR80-F1
#
_entry.id   AF-A0A4R0DR80-F1
#
_cell.length_a   1.000
_cell.length_b   1.000
_cell.length_c   1.000
_cell.angle_alpha   90.00
_cell.angle_beta   90.00
_cell.angle_gamma   90.00
#
_symmetry.space_group_name_H-M   'P 1'
#
loop_
_entity.id
_entity.type
_entity.pdbx_description
1 polymer ?
#
loop_
_entity_poly.entity_id
_entity_poly.type
_entity_poly.pdbx_seq_one_letter_code
_entity_poly.pdbx_strand_id
1 'polypeptide(L)'
;MGITLQGCNHISNFSTDSINKYATPQALIDQKNLNAADGTAKEYVYDWGKQQNSTETQALYPRKYLGSYCHAKGGKFALLYKSNLHLVKDQTQKKRLMGNSNVKQGIGAYECVLPDERWIVSIEPIAEGKLESRLTARAVSLQTRMLRADEAKQWYKNVGSNSAEKKTAKSTTTTKNSKTEIAKEPDNKKEAEKKKESKPTVVDATQTVTAAAVETPQQQQLKAYVTARRDLSKGTNKLNACNNAQRAYNYGKLAGTNANVYTDSGMLVARCLTSVPAYSSRFSNPKGQADKILQNLASNYNHAGAKRMLKQGR
;
A
#
# COMPACT_ATOMS: atom_id res chain seq x y z
N MET A 1 -2.16 28.15 31.98
CA MET A 1 -2.94 28.13 30.72
C MET A 1 -2.42 26.98 29.86
N GLY A 2 -3.26 25.99 29.55
CA GLY A 2 -2.89 24.85 28.69
C GLY A 2 -3.47 25.00 27.28
N ILE A 3 -2.65 24.78 26.25
CA ILE A 3 -3.10 24.84 24.85
C ILE A 3 -3.57 23.45 24.42
N THR A 4 -4.88 23.28 24.22
CA THR A 4 -5.48 22.04 23.75
C THR A 4 -5.46 21.97 22.22
N LEU A 5 -4.52 21.21 21.65
CA LEU A 5 -4.47 20.93 20.21
C LEU A 5 -5.55 19.93 19.77
N GLN A 6 -6.82 20.34 19.83
CA GLN A 6 -7.93 19.62 19.20
C GLN A 6 -7.90 19.83 17.68
N GLY A 7 -7.10 19.01 17.00
CA GLY A 7 -7.06 18.93 15.54
C GLY A 7 -8.35 18.33 14.96
N CYS A 8 -9.43 19.11 14.95
CA CYS A 8 -10.72 18.75 14.37
C CYS A 8 -10.63 18.64 12.84
N ASN A 9 -10.17 17.50 12.34
CA ASN A 9 -10.30 17.08 10.95
C ASN A 9 -11.77 16.75 10.60
N HIS A 10 -12.63 17.77 10.69
CA HIS A 10 -13.91 17.81 9.99
C HIS A 10 -13.62 17.70 8.49
N ILE A 11 -14.47 16.98 7.75
CA ILE A 11 -14.41 17.06 6.28
C ILE A 11 -14.91 18.47 5.90
N SER A 12 -13.99 19.37 5.57
CA SER A 12 -14.34 20.59 4.83
C SER A 12 -14.95 20.18 3.49
N ASN A 13 -16.05 20.83 3.08
CA ASN A 13 -16.87 20.45 1.92
C ASN A 13 -16.05 19.96 0.72
N PHE A 14 -16.46 18.82 0.15
CA PHE A 14 -15.90 18.25 -1.06
C PHE A 14 -16.26 19.10 -2.30
N SER A 15 -15.72 20.32 -2.43
CA SER A 15 -15.81 21.06 -3.69
C SER A 15 -15.02 20.32 -4.76
N THR A 16 -15.62 20.12 -5.93
CA THR A 16 -15.08 19.33 -7.04
C THR A 16 -13.70 19.84 -7.47
N ASP A 17 -13.52 21.17 -7.44
CA ASP A 17 -12.29 21.87 -7.79
C ASP A 17 -11.12 21.52 -6.85
N SER A 18 -11.42 21.33 -5.56
CA SER A 18 -10.42 20.92 -4.56
C SER A 18 -9.89 19.50 -4.75
N ILE A 19 -10.56 18.72 -5.61
CA ILE A 19 -10.29 17.31 -5.90
C ILE A 19 -9.69 17.14 -7.30
N ASN A 20 -10.12 17.92 -8.28
CA ASN A 20 -9.59 17.85 -9.65
C ASN A 20 -8.10 18.20 -9.76
N LYS A 21 -7.55 18.96 -8.78
CA LYS A 21 -6.12 19.27 -8.67
C LYS A 21 -5.19 18.07 -8.42
N TYR A 22 -5.72 16.91 -8.04
CA TYR A 22 -4.89 15.70 -7.89
C TYR A 22 -4.67 15.06 -9.27
N ALA A 23 -3.41 14.84 -9.63
CA ALA A 23 -3.04 14.29 -10.94
C ALA A 23 -3.27 12.77 -11.03
N THR A 24 -3.21 12.05 -9.90
CA THR A 24 -3.41 10.60 -9.82
C THR A 24 -4.09 10.21 -8.51
N PRO A 25 -4.71 9.01 -8.41
CA PRO A 25 -5.21 8.47 -7.14
C PRO A 25 -4.13 8.37 -6.06
N GLN A 26 -2.89 8.06 -6.42
CA GLN A 26 -1.77 8.01 -5.46
C GLN A 26 -1.43 9.41 -4.92
N ALA A 27 -1.48 10.45 -5.75
CA ALA A 27 -1.29 11.82 -5.31
C ALA A 27 -2.38 12.27 -4.32
N LEU A 28 -3.62 11.79 -4.47
CA LEU A 28 -4.69 11.97 -3.49
C LEU A 28 -4.39 11.22 -2.18
N ILE A 29 -3.99 9.95 -2.25
CA ILE A 29 -3.63 9.13 -1.07
C ILE A 29 -2.54 9.80 -0.23
N ASP A 30 -1.48 10.26 -0.89
CA ASP A 30 -0.36 10.96 -0.24
C ASP A 30 -0.82 12.30 0.34
N GLN A 31 -1.44 13.19 -0.45
CA GLN A 31 -1.73 14.56 -0.05
C GLN A 31 -2.91 14.70 0.93
N LYS A 32 -3.90 13.80 0.90
CA LYS A 32 -4.94 13.71 1.94
C LYS A 32 -4.48 12.93 3.17
N ASN A 33 -3.24 12.40 3.16
CA ASN A 33 -2.69 11.55 4.21
C ASN A 33 -3.66 10.39 4.53
N LEU A 34 -4.04 9.60 3.51
CA LEU A 34 -4.91 8.44 3.69
C LEU A 34 -4.18 7.24 4.32
N ASN A 35 -2.86 7.29 4.35
CA ASN A 35 -1.94 6.43 5.10
C ASN A 35 -1.22 7.26 6.18
N ALA A 36 -0.42 6.60 7.02
CA ALA A 36 0.51 7.25 7.91
C ALA A 36 1.67 7.92 7.13
N ALA A 37 2.45 8.77 7.80
CA ALA A 37 3.51 9.58 7.19
C ALA A 37 4.64 8.77 6.53
N ASP A 38 4.73 7.47 6.84
CA ASP A 38 5.68 6.49 6.35
C ASP A 38 5.08 5.54 5.28
N GLY A 39 3.79 5.71 4.95
CA GLY A 39 3.05 4.85 4.02
C GLY A 39 2.41 3.60 4.68
N THR A 40 2.53 3.43 6.00
CA THR A 40 1.85 2.35 6.73
C THR A 40 0.38 2.71 7.00
N ALA A 41 -0.36 1.81 7.66
CA ALA A 41 -1.77 2.02 7.98
C ALA A 41 -1.97 3.23 8.90
N LYS A 42 -3.05 3.97 8.69
CA LYS A 42 -3.48 5.09 9.54
C LYS A 42 -4.69 4.69 10.36
N GLU A 43 -4.75 5.18 11.59
CA GLU A 43 -5.90 4.99 12.47
C GLU A 43 -7.08 5.88 12.05
N TYR A 44 -8.26 5.28 12.02
CA TYR A 44 -9.53 5.95 11.77
C TYR A 44 -10.55 5.51 12.81
N VAL A 45 -11.15 6.46 13.54
CA VAL A 45 -12.20 6.13 14.52
C VAL A 45 -13.43 5.60 13.80
N TYR A 46 -13.90 4.42 14.20
CA TYR A 46 -15.07 3.76 13.59
C TYR A 46 -16.26 3.61 14.56
N ASP A 47 -16.01 3.79 15.85
CA ASP A 47 -16.99 3.77 16.94
C ASP A 47 -16.54 4.82 17.98
N TRP A 48 -17.39 5.80 18.28
CA TRP A 48 -17.11 6.85 19.26
C TRP A 48 -17.65 6.52 20.66
N GLY A 49 -18.35 5.39 20.81
CA GLY A 49 -19.09 5.02 22.02
C GLY A 49 -20.42 5.77 22.16
N LYS A 50 -21.29 5.23 23.04
CA LYS A 50 -22.71 5.61 23.19
C LYS A 50 -23.01 7.11 23.41
N GLN A 51 -22.02 7.90 23.83
CA GLN A 51 -22.18 9.34 24.12
C GLN A 51 -21.91 10.25 22.91
N GLN A 52 -21.38 9.74 21.78
CA GLN A 52 -21.01 10.55 20.60
C GLN A 52 -21.48 9.89 19.29
N ASN A 53 -22.72 9.42 19.25
CA ASN A 53 -23.31 8.78 18.07
C ASN A 53 -23.47 9.70 16.84
N SER A 54 -23.34 11.03 16.99
CA SER A 54 -23.45 12.01 15.89
C SER A 54 -22.12 12.37 15.22
N THR A 55 -20.96 12.02 15.78
CA THR A 55 -19.66 12.29 15.14
C THR A 55 -19.38 11.32 13.99
N GLU A 56 -18.90 11.85 12.87
CA GLU A 56 -18.70 11.09 11.63
C GLU A 56 -17.78 9.87 11.82
N THR A 57 -18.13 8.76 11.16
CA THR A 57 -17.30 7.56 11.14
C THR A 57 -16.10 7.73 10.20
N GLN A 58 -14.93 7.97 10.78
CA GLN A 58 -13.70 8.26 10.03
C GLN A 58 -13.21 7.09 9.18
N ALA A 59 -13.57 5.83 9.52
CA ALA A 59 -13.22 4.66 8.72
C ALA A 59 -13.78 4.69 7.28
N LEU A 60 -14.73 5.58 6.98
CA LEU A 60 -15.22 5.83 5.62
C LEU A 60 -14.32 6.79 4.82
N TYR A 61 -13.40 7.53 5.45
CA TYR A 61 -12.66 8.62 4.83
C TYR A 61 -11.88 8.18 3.57
N PRO A 62 -11.09 7.08 3.55
CA PRO A 62 -10.39 6.66 2.35
C PRO A 62 -11.34 6.40 1.19
N ARG A 63 -12.41 5.61 1.41
CA ARG A 63 -13.44 5.32 0.41
C ARG A 63 -14.13 6.60 -0.08
N LYS A 64 -14.46 7.53 0.82
CA LYS A 64 -15.10 8.81 0.45
C LYS A 64 -14.18 9.64 -0.45
N TYR A 65 -12.93 9.88 -0.04
CA TYR A 65 -11.97 10.66 -0.84
C TYR A 65 -11.73 10.05 -2.22
N LEU A 66 -11.50 8.73 -2.29
CA LEU A 66 -11.24 8.02 -3.56
C LEU A 66 -12.49 7.97 -4.45
N GLY A 67 -13.68 7.79 -3.87
CA GLY A 67 -14.95 7.84 -4.60
C GLY A 67 -15.26 9.24 -5.16
N SER A 68 -15.12 10.28 -4.35
CA SER A 68 -15.29 11.66 -4.81
C SER A 68 -14.26 12.04 -5.89
N TYR A 69 -13.01 11.53 -5.82
CA TYR A 69 -12.02 11.72 -6.88
C TYR A 69 -12.39 11.00 -8.18
N CYS A 70 -12.86 9.75 -8.09
CA CYS A 70 -13.37 9.02 -9.24
C CYS A 70 -14.54 9.76 -9.92
N HIS A 71 -15.53 10.18 -9.13
CA HIS A 71 -16.74 10.85 -9.63
C HIS A 71 -16.44 12.26 -10.18
N ALA A 72 -15.53 13.02 -9.56
CA ALA A 72 -15.10 14.34 -10.04
C ALA A 72 -14.42 14.29 -11.42
N LYS A 73 -13.82 13.14 -11.77
CA LYS A 73 -13.22 12.84 -13.09
C LYS A 73 -14.22 12.18 -14.06
N GLY A 74 -15.51 12.11 -13.72
CA GLY A 74 -16.55 11.46 -14.53
C GLY A 74 -16.57 9.92 -14.47
N GLY A 75 -15.75 9.31 -13.62
CA GLY A 75 -15.67 7.86 -13.45
C GLY A 75 -16.72 7.29 -12.50
N LYS A 76 -16.94 5.97 -12.58
CA LYS A 76 -17.82 5.20 -11.69
C LYS A 76 -17.01 4.44 -10.64
N PHE A 77 -17.23 4.73 -9.35
CA PHE A 77 -16.56 4.04 -8.24
C PHE A 77 -17.40 2.89 -7.67
N ALA A 78 -16.86 1.67 -7.66
CA ALA A 78 -17.55 0.47 -7.21
C ALA A 78 -16.67 -0.41 -6.31
N LEU A 79 -17.28 -1.27 -5.49
CA LEU A 79 -16.56 -2.32 -4.77
C LEU A 79 -16.31 -3.49 -5.72
N LEU A 80 -15.04 -3.85 -5.93
CA LEU A 80 -14.62 -4.96 -6.78
C LEU A 80 -14.46 -6.26 -5.97
N TYR A 81 -13.78 -6.20 -4.82
CA TYR A 81 -13.58 -7.34 -3.91
C TYR A 81 -13.82 -6.94 -2.45
N LYS A 82 -14.58 -7.76 -1.71
CA LYS A 82 -14.79 -7.57 -0.26
C LYS A 82 -13.51 -7.92 0.51
N SER A 83 -13.17 -7.12 1.52
CA SER A 83 -12.16 -7.53 2.50
C SER A 83 -12.61 -8.78 3.25
N ASN A 84 -11.63 -9.64 3.50
CA ASN A 84 -11.68 -10.84 4.33
C ASN A 84 -10.88 -10.66 5.65
N LEU A 85 -10.35 -9.45 5.87
CA LEU A 85 -9.58 -9.05 7.04
C LEU A 85 -8.34 -9.93 7.29
N HIS A 86 -7.72 -10.51 6.26
CA HIS A 86 -6.55 -11.39 6.38
C HIS A 86 -5.34 -10.73 7.08
N LEU A 87 -5.11 -9.43 6.89
CA LEU A 87 -4.02 -8.68 7.54
C LEU A 87 -4.22 -8.52 9.06
N VAL A 88 -5.48 -8.47 9.53
CA VAL A 88 -5.79 -8.47 10.96
C VAL A 88 -5.41 -9.83 11.56
N LYS A 89 -4.60 -9.84 12.62
CA LYS A 89 -4.16 -11.10 13.27
C LYS A 89 -5.14 -11.61 14.34
N ASP A 90 -5.72 -10.70 15.12
CA ASP A 90 -6.63 -11.00 16.23
C ASP A 90 -8.05 -11.32 15.72
N GLN A 91 -8.57 -12.49 16.08
CA GLN A 91 -9.91 -12.96 15.66
C GLN A 91 -11.06 -12.18 16.30
N THR A 92 -10.84 -11.60 17.49
CA THR A 92 -11.78 -10.72 18.18
C THR A 92 -11.85 -9.36 17.51
N GLN A 93 -10.71 -8.82 17.06
CA GLN A 93 -10.67 -7.63 16.18
C GLN A 93 -11.44 -7.89 14.89
N LYS A 94 -11.19 -9.02 14.20
CA LYS A 94 -11.97 -9.41 13.01
C LYS A 94 -13.47 -9.45 13.30
N LYS A 95 -13.91 -10.12 14.37
CA LYS A 95 -15.34 -10.19 14.75
C LYS A 95 -15.96 -8.82 15.02
N ARG A 96 -15.24 -7.88 15.64
CA ARG A 96 -15.72 -6.50 15.88
C ARG A 96 -15.81 -5.67 14.61
N LEU A 97 -14.78 -5.71 13.77
CA LEU A 97 -14.77 -5.05 12.45
C LEU A 97 -15.84 -5.64 11.51
N MET A 98 -16.05 -6.96 11.55
CA MET A 98 -17.16 -7.66 10.89
C MET A 98 -18.51 -7.54 11.64
N GLY A 99 -18.57 -6.79 12.75
CA GLY A 99 -19.81 -6.33 13.34
C GLY A 99 -20.29 -5.04 12.66
N ASN A 100 -19.42 -4.02 12.69
CA ASN A 100 -19.74 -2.64 12.31
C ASN A 100 -20.04 -2.47 10.80
N SER A 101 -21.17 -1.83 10.47
CA SER A 101 -21.60 -1.57 9.09
C SER A 101 -20.71 -0.58 8.34
N ASN A 102 -20.27 0.49 9.00
CA ASN A 102 -19.43 1.53 8.40
C ASN A 102 -18.01 1.03 8.09
N VAL A 103 -17.45 0.15 8.93
CA VAL A 103 -16.22 -0.59 8.61
C VAL A 103 -16.45 -1.47 7.38
N LYS A 104 -17.45 -2.37 7.40
CA LYS A 104 -17.76 -3.28 6.28
C LYS A 104 -17.88 -2.57 4.92
N GLN A 105 -18.54 -1.42 4.89
CA GLN A 105 -18.72 -0.66 3.65
C GLN A 105 -17.52 0.20 3.26
N GLY A 106 -16.50 0.35 4.12
CA GLY A 106 -15.29 1.14 3.87
C GLY A 106 -14.07 0.32 3.44
N ILE A 107 -14.09 -1.00 3.61
CA ILE A 107 -12.95 -1.91 3.38
C ILE A 107 -13.13 -2.86 2.19
N GLY A 108 -12.01 -3.23 1.56
CA GLY A 108 -11.94 -4.08 0.37
C GLY A 108 -11.17 -3.41 -0.77
N ALA A 109 -11.17 -4.05 -1.94
CA ALA A 109 -10.73 -3.40 -3.18
C ALA A 109 -11.90 -2.71 -3.85
N TYR A 110 -11.73 -1.43 -4.12
CA TYR A 110 -12.61 -0.60 -4.93
C TYR A 110 -11.96 -0.33 -6.27
N GLU A 111 -12.78 -0.16 -7.29
CA GLU A 111 -12.37 0.13 -8.65
C GLU A 111 -13.03 1.42 -9.11
N CYS A 112 -12.27 2.27 -9.79
CA CYS A 112 -12.80 3.35 -10.61
C CYS A 112 -12.69 2.96 -12.09
N VAL A 113 -13.77 3.20 -12.84
CA VAL A 113 -13.78 3.07 -14.30
C VAL A 113 -14.13 4.43 -14.89
N LEU A 114 -13.17 5.00 -15.61
CA LEU A 114 -13.32 6.15 -16.52
C LEU A 114 -13.38 5.61 -17.96
N PRO A 115 -13.63 6.43 -19.00
CA PRO A 115 -13.63 5.97 -20.39
C PRO A 115 -12.30 5.34 -20.82
N ASP A 116 -11.17 6.01 -20.53
CA ASP A 116 -9.83 5.62 -20.99
C ASP A 116 -8.93 5.07 -19.87
N GLU A 117 -9.34 5.16 -18.61
CA GLU A 117 -8.55 4.76 -17.44
C GLU A 117 -9.37 3.86 -16.48
N ARG A 118 -8.75 2.79 -16.01
CA ARG A 118 -9.22 1.98 -14.87
C ARG A 118 -8.12 1.89 -13.82
N TRP A 119 -8.49 2.13 -12.56
CA TRP A 119 -7.59 1.90 -11.43
C TRP A 119 -8.30 1.23 -10.26
N ILE A 120 -7.55 0.41 -9.52
CA ILE A 120 -8.03 -0.35 -8.36
C ILE A 120 -7.27 0.12 -7.12
N VAL A 121 -7.99 0.29 -6.01
CA VAL A 121 -7.45 0.70 -4.72
C VAL A 121 -7.96 -0.23 -3.62
N SER A 122 -7.04 -0.81 -2.87
CA SER A 122 -7.29 -1.63 -1.70
C SER A 122 -7.32 -0.76 -0.45
N ILE A 123 -8.34 -0.93 0.39
CA ILE A 123 -8.48 -0.32 1.71
C ILE A 123 -8.65 -1.48 2.70
N GLU A 124 -7.56 -1.93 3.32
CA GLU A 124 -7.57 -3.12 4.20
C GLU A 124 -7.27 -2.75 5.66
N PRO A 125 -7.99 -3.34 6.63
CA PRO A 125 -7.66 -3.20 8.04
C PRO A 125 -6.49 -4.11 8.40
N ILE A 126 -5.49 -3.57 9.11
CA ILE A 126 -4.36 -4.34 9.66
C ILE A 126 -4.51 -4.62 11.17
N ALA A 127 -5.25 -3.76 11.88
CA ALA A 127 -5.47 -3.84 13.32
C ALA A 127 -6.73 -3.05 13.73
N GLU A 128 -7.21 -3.30 14.95
CA GLU A 128 -8.26 -2.55 15.63
C GLU A 128 -7.95 -2.42 17.11
N GLY A 129 -8.15 -1.22 17.67
CA GLY A 129 -7.85 -0.93 19.07
C GLY A 129 -8.77 0.12 19.68
N LYS A 130 -8.70 0.25 21.01
CA LYS A 130 -9.22 1.45 21.70
C LYS A 130 -8.26 2.61 21.46
N LEU A 131 -8.78 3.82 21.30
CA LEU A 131 -7.96 5.02 21.22
C LEU A 131 -7.56 5.45 22.64
N GLU A 132 -6.26 5.49 22.97
CA GLU A 132 -5.80 5.79 24.33
C GLU A 132 -6.31 7.13 24.87
N SER A 133 -6.45 8.14 24.00
CA SER A 133 -6.98 9.46 24.35
C SER A 133 -8.50 9.51 24.57
N ARG A 134 -9.24 8.43 24.29
CA ARG A 134 -10.70 8.31 24.50
C ARG A 134 -11.08 6.85 24.84
N LEU A 135 -11.14 6.52 26.14
CA LEU A 135 -11.35 5.17 26.70
C LEU A 135 -12.53 4.34 26.13
N THR A 136 -13.53 5.01 25.55
CA THR A 136 -14.72 4.42 24.91
C THR A 136 -14.63 4.30 23.39
N ALA A 137 -13.79 5.10 22.72
CA ALA A 137 -13.69 5.15 21.26
C ALA A 137 -12.79 4.05 20.72
N ARG A 138 -13.11 3.55 19.52
CA ARG A 138 -12.38 2.48 18.84
C ARG A 138 -11.94 2.90 17.44
N ALA A 139 -10.69 2.62 17.12
CA ALA A 139 -10.08 2.95 15.84
C ALA A 139 -9.68 1.68 15.09
N VAL A 140 -9.77 1.75 13.76
CA VAL A 140 -9.28 0.73 12.83
C VAL A 140 -8.08 1.29 12.09
N SER A 141 -6.98 0.54 12.06
CA SER A 141 -5.77 0.90 11.30
C SER A 141 -5.96 0.44 9.85
N LEU A 142 -6.28 1.37 8.96
CA LEU A 142 -6.51 1.10 7.53
C LEU A 142 -5.26 1.43 6.70
N GLN A 143 -4.85 0.49 5.84
CA GLN A 143 -3.86 0.76 4.79
C GLN A 143 -4.56 0.92 3.45
N THR A 144 -4.29 2.04 2.78
CA THR A 144 -4.81 2.40 1.45
C THR A 144 -3.72 2.20 0.41
N ARG A 145 -3.91 1.33 -0.58
CA ARG A 145 -2.87 0.94 -1.55
C ARG A 145 -3.43 0.76 -2.96
N MET A 146 -2.81 1.39 -3.96
CA MET A 146 -3.12 1.12 -5.37
C MET A 146 -2.73 -0.32 -5.73
N LEU A 147 -3.61 -1.03 -6.41
CA LEU A 147 -3.39 -2.39 -6.92
C LEU A 147 -3.46 -2.44 -8.44
N ARG A 148 -2.76 -3.42 -9.02
CA ARG A 148 -3.01 -3.87 -10.39
C ARG A 148 -4.21 -4.82 -10.45
N ALA A 149 -4.78 -5.06 -11.64
CA ALA A 149 -5.92 -5.97 -11.81
C ALA A 149 -5.55 -7.45 -11.57
N ASP A 150 -4.36 -7.88 -11.98
CA ASP A 150 -3.79 -9.20 -11.70
C ASP A 150 -3.46 -9.35 -10.21
N GLU A 151 -2.84 -8.33 -9.60
CA GLU A 151 -2.51 -8.29 -8.18
C GLU A 151 -3.77 -8.38 -7.30
N ALA A 152 -4.79 -7.57 -7.57
CA ALA A 152 -6.06 -7.62 -6.85
C ALA A 152 -6.74 -9.00 -7.01
N LYS A 153 -6.74 -9.54 -8.23
CA LYS A 153 -7.27 -10.88 -8.52
C LYS A 153 -6.54 -11.98 -7.76
N GLN A 154 -5.23 -11.88 -7.52
CA GLN A 154 -4.48 -12.83 -6.69
C GLN A 154 -4.76 -12.63 -5.19
N TRP A 155 -4.60 -11.38 -4.72
CA TRP A 155 -4.74 -10.97 -3.32
C TRP A 155 -6.10 -11.35 -2.71
N TYR A 156 -7.20 -11.15 -3.45
CA TYR A 156 -8.54 -11.50 -2.99
C TYR A 156 -8.98 -12.94 -3.32
N LYS A 157 -8.34 -13.63 -4.27
CA LYS A 157 -8.58 -15.07 -4.51
C LYS A 157 -7.98 -15.96 -3.43
N ASN A 158 -6.74 -15.69 -3.01
CA ASN A 158 -5.95 -16.63 -2.21
C ASN A 158 -6.45 -16.78 -0.74
N VAL A 159 -7.51 -16.07 -0.36
CA VAL A 159 -8.21 -16.18 0.93
C VAL A 159 -9.65 -16.70 0.77
N GLY A 160 -10.08 -17.06 -0.45
CA GLY A 160 -11.44 -17.53 -0.74
C GLY A 160 -11.67 -19.03 -0.48
N SER A 161 -10.60 -19.82 -0.38
CA SER A 161 -10.65 -21.29 -0.27
C SER A 161 -10.98 -21.78 1.15
N ASN A 162 -12.10 -21.32 1.72
CA ASN A 162 -12.78 -21.99 2.84
C ASN A 162 -14.23 -21.49 3.03
N SER A 163 -15.12 -21.80 2.09
CA SER A 163 -16.58 -21.76 2.29
C SER A 163 -17.33 -22.56 1.22
N ALA A 164 -18.04 -23.58 1.67
CA ALA A 164 -19.21 -24.25 1.10
C ALA A 164 -19.29 -24.48 -0.42
N GLU A 165 -19.42 -25.76 -0.80
CA GLU A 165 -19.90 -26.17 -2.12
C GLU A 165 -21.24 -25.47 -2.44
N LYS A 166 -21.31 -24.87 -3.63
CA LYS A 166 -22.52 -24.21 -4.11
C LYS A 166 -23.55 -25.28 -4.50
N LYS A 167 -24.38 -25.71 -3.55
CA LYS A 167 -25.59 -26.52 -3.80
C LYS A 167 -26.39 -25.89 -4.94
N THR A 168 -26.24 -26.48 -6.13
CA THR A 168 -26.93 -26.04 -7.33
C THR A 168 -28.15 -26.93 -7.45
N ALA A 169 -29.33 -26.36 -7.21
CA ALA A 169 -30.57 -27.12 -7.22
C ALA A 169 -30.80 -27.73 -8.60
N LYS A 170 -30.73 -29.06 -8.68
CA LYS A 170 -30.96 -29.80 -9.92
C LYS A 170 -32.46 -30.10 -10.02
N SER A 171 -33.13 -29.48 -11.00
CA SER A 171 -34.50 -29.88 -11.34
C SER A 171 -34.49 -31.32 -11.85
N THR A 172 -35.47 -32.12 -11.42
CA THR A 172 -35.53 -33.55 -11.75
C THR A 172 -36.66 -33.82 -12.72
N THR A 173 -36.32 -34.12 -13.97
CA THR A 173 -37.28 -34.60 -14.99
C THR A 173 -36.67 -35.76 -15.78
N THR A 174 -36.87 -36.96 -15.22
CA THR A 174 -37.19 -38.23 -15.91
C THR A 174 -36.19 -38.89 -16.89
N THR A 175 -36.12 -40.23 -16.76
CA THR A 175 -35.91 -41.27 -17.82
C THR A 175 -34.50 -41.84 -18.16
N LYS A 176 -34.29 -43.09 -17.69
CA LYS A 176 -33.67 -44.28 -18.33
C LYS A 176 -32.23 -44.30 -18.92
N ASN A 177 -31.43 -45.20 -18.34
CA ASN A 177 -30.53 -46.23 -18.93
C ASN A 177 -29.76 -45.98 -20.25
N SER A 178 -28.44 -46.26 -20.24
CA SER A 178 -27.87 -47.54 -20.77
C SER A 178 -26.34 -47.73 -20.60
N LYS A 179 -25.91 -48.97 -20.83
CA LYS A 179 -24.57 -49.63 -20.70
C LYS A 179 -23.29 -48.88 -21.15
N THR A 180 -22.23 -49.10 -20.37
CA THR A 180 -20.93 -49.79 -20.66
C THR A 180 -20.23 -49.67 -22.03
N GLU A 181 -18.92 -49.32 -22.01
CA GLU A 181 -17.72 -49.92 -22.68
C GLU A 181 -16.60 -48.83 -22.78
N ILE A 182 -15.36 -48.96 -22.25
CA ILE A 182 -14.19 -49.87 -22.44
C ILE A 182 -13.08 -49.27 -23.35
N ALA A 183 -11.96 -48.89 -22.69
CA ALA A 183 -10.55 -48.80 -23.09
C ALA A 183 -10.08 -48.23 -24.48
N LYS A 184 -9.07 -47.33 -24.43
CA LYS A 184 -7.67 -47.64 -24.86
C LYS A 184 -6.64 -46.52 -24.59
N GLU A 185 -5.49 -46.92 -24.06
CA GLU A 185 -4.15 -46.29 -24.19
C GLU A 185 -3.43 -46.91 -25.44
N PRO A 186 -2.23 -46.47 -25.93
CA PRO A 186 -1.03 -46.05 -25.15
C PRO A 186 -0.04 -44.98 -25.72
N ASP A 187 0.91 -44.55 -24.87
CA ASP A 187 2.41 -44.46 -24.99
C ASP A 187 3.10 -44.46 -26.42
N ASN A 188 4.23 -43.78 -26.76
CA ASN A 188 5.24 -42.93 -26.06
C ASN A 188 6.29 -42.27 -27.02
N LYS A 189 7.16 -41.34 -26.51
CA LYS A 189 8.52 -40.93 -27.04
C LYS A 189 8.55 -40.25 -28.45
N LYS A 190 9.59 -39.58 -29.00
CA LYS A 190 10.99 -39.10 -28.71
C LYS A 190 11.35 -38.04 -29.83
N GLU A 191 12.44 -37.25 -29.96
CA GLU A 191 13.67 -36.81 -29.25
C GLU A 191 14.13 -35.48 -29.95
N ALA A 192 14.45 -34.35 -29.28
CA ALA A 192 15.76 -33.86 -28.77
C ALA A 192 16.71 -33.04 -29.71
N GLU A 193 17.16 -31.87 -29.20
CA GLU A 193 18.35 -31.06 -29.61
C GLU A 193 18.36 -30.38 -31.02
N LYS A 194 19.22 -29.39 -31.38
CA LYS A 194 20.46 -28.83 -30.77
C LYS A 194 20.79 -27.35 -31.16
N LYS A 195 21.37 -26.60 -30.21
CA LYS A 195 22.32 -25.43 -30.30
C LYS A 195 22.35 -24.46 -31.51
N LYS A 196 22.40 -23.14 -31.20
CA LYS A 196 23.64 -22.31 -31.36
C LYS A 196 23.61 -20.98 -30.57
N GLU A 197 24.76 -20.32 -30.48
CA GLU A 197 25.09 -19.19 -29.59
C GLU A 197 26.12 -18.26 -30.27
N SER A 198 25.98 -16.92 -30.21
CA SER A 198 27.11 -15.95 -30.20
C SER A 198 26.73 -14.45 -30.12
N LYS A 199 26.87 -13.84 -28.93
CA LYS A 199 27.39 -12.47 -28.61
C LYS A 199 26.85 -11.18 -29.31
N PRO A 200 27.23 -9.94 -28.85
CA PRO A 200 26.39 -8.74 -28.99
C PRO A 200 26.99 -7.53 -29.74
N THR A 201 26.11 -6.58 -30.10
CA THR A 201 26.44 -5.20 -30.53
C THR A 201 25.53 -4.18 -29.83
N VAL A 202 25.84 -2.89 -29.88
CA VAL A 202 25.30 -1.81 -29.02
C VAL A 202 24.67 -0.69 -29.86
N VAL A 203 23.68 0.03 -29.29
CA VAL A 203 22.94 1.22 -29.83
C VAL A 203 22.20 0.99 -31.17
N ASP A 204 21.04 1.59 -31.44
CA ASP A 204 20.66 3.00 -31.22
C ASP A 204 19.22 3.19 -30.69
N ALA A 205 18.83 4.45 -30.45
CA ALA A 205 17.54 4.85 -29.89
C ALA A 205 16.47 5.09 -30.98
N THR A 206 15.28 4.50 -30.80
CA THR A 206 14.06 4.91 -31.50
C THR A 206 12.91 4.98 -30.52
N GLN A 207 12.16 6.09 -30.53
CA GLN A 207 10.98 6.24 -29.69
C GLN A 207 9.84 5.34 -30.19
N THR A 208 9.42 4.39 -29.36
CA THR A 208 8.15 3.66 -29.54
C THR A 208 7.32 3.80 -28.27
N VAL A 209 6.11 4.35 -28.42
CA VAL A 209 5.18 4.58 -27.29
C VAL A 209 4.51 3.25 -26.94
N THR A 210 5.13 2.49 -26.05
CA THR A 210 4.61 1.20 -25.57
C THR A 210 3.90 1.36 -24.22
N ALA A 211 2.88 0.53 -23.99
CA ALA A 211 1.97 0.61 -22.84
C ALA A 211 2.69 0.71 -21.48
N ALA A 212 2.08 1.45 -20.54
CA ALA A 212 2.67 1.81 -19.26
C ALA A 212 3.19 0.59 -18.48
N ALA A 213 4.51 0.37 -18.55
CA ALA A 213 5.21 -0.69 -17.83
C ALA A 213 5.11 -0.43 -16.32
N VAL A 214 4.13 -1.08 -15.67
CA VAL A 214 3.79 -0.78 -14.28
C VAL A 214 4.99 -1.10 -13.39
N GLU A 215 5.56 -0.07 -12.76
CA GLU A 215 6.87 -0.14 -12.11
C GLU A 215 6.90 -1.22 -11.00
N THR A 216 7.94 -2.05 -10.99
CA THR A 216 8.15 -3.05 -9.94
C THR A 216 8.50 -2.38 -8.61
N PRO A 217 8.29 -3.03 -7.45
CA PRO A 217 8.74 -2.50 -6.16
C PRO A 217 10.23 -2.15 -6.15
N GLN A 218 11.06 -2.93 -6.85
CA GLN A 218 12.49 -2.67 -7.05
C GLN A 218 12.74 -1.36 -7.82
N GLN A 219 12.01 -1.12 -8.92
CA GLN A 219 12.10 0.11 -9.69
C GLN A 219 11.59 1.31 -8.88
N GLN A 220 10.49 1.17 -8.15
CA GLN A 220 9.94 2.22 -7.28
C GLN A 220 10.92 2.60 -6.16
N GLN A 221 11.53 1.60 -5.51
CA GLN A 221 12.56 1.81 -4.48
C GLN A 221 13.78 2.55 -5.06
N LEU A 222 14.29 2.09 -6.21
CA LEU A 222 15.44 2.72 -6.88
C LEU A 222 15.13 4.17 -7.31
N LYS A 223 13.95 4.41 -7.89
CA LYS A 223 13.46 5.73 -8.34
C LYS A 223 13.32 6.71 -7.18
N ALA A 224 12.76 6.26 -6.05
CA ALA A 224 12.69 7.06 -4.83
C ALA A 224 14.09 7.38 -4.26
N TYR A 225 14.98 6.38 -4.20
CA TYR A 225 16.36 6.55 -3.74
C TYR A 225 17.17 7.53 -4.62
N VAL A 226 17.14 7.37 -5.95
CA VAL A 226 17.86 8.24 -6.90
C VAL A 226 17.33 9.67 -6.82
N THR A 227 16.00 9.86 -6.73
CA THR A 227 15.39 11.19 -6.56
C THR A 227 15.83 11.84 -5.24
N ALA A 228 15.78 11.09 -4.12
CA ALA A 228 16.24 11.56 -2.82
C ALA A 228 17.71 11.96 -2.83
N ARG A 229 18.59 11.12 -3.39
CA ARG A 229 20.04 11.36 -3.48
C ARG A 229 20.34 12.60 -4.33
N ARG A 230 19.69 12.76 -5.49
CA ARG A 230 19.85 13.90 -6.40
C ARG A 230 19.42 15.22 -5.75
N ASP A 231 18.27 15.23 -5.07
CA ASP A 231 17.71 16.46 -4.51
C ASP A 231 18.45 16.86 -3.24
N LEU A 232 18.83 15.90 -2.38
CA LEU A 232 19.72 16.14 -1.25
C LEU A 232 21.12 16.63 -1.68
N SER A 233 21.72 16.08 -2.74
CA SER A 233 23.03 16.54 -3.22
C SER A 233 23.00 17.92 -3.87
N LYS A 234 21.86 18.31 -4.47
CA LYS A 234 21.63 19.67 -4.97
C LYS A 234 21.20 20.66 -3.87
N GLY A 235 20.92 20.18 -2.66
CA GLY A 235 20.39 20.98 -1.56
C GLY A 235 18.96 21.52 -1.76
N THR A 236 18.31 21.15 -2.86
CA THR A 236 16.95 21.60 -3.22
C THR A 236 15.88 20.70 -2.61
N ASN A 237 14.69 21.26 -2.36
CA ASN A 237 13.48 20.50 -1.98
C ASN A 237 13.69 19.50 -0.81
N LYS A 238 14.56 19.85 0.16
CA LYS A 238 15.15 18.91 1.16
C LYS A 238 14.11 18.05 1.87
N LEU A 239 12.95 18.61 2.24
CA LEU A 239 11.86 17.89 2.89
C LEU A 239 11.31 16.74 2.03
N ASN A 240 11.06 16.98 0.74
CA ASN A 240 10.57 15.94 -0.17
C ASN A 240 11.67 14.96 -0.56
N ALA A 241 12.93 15.40 -0.63
CA ALA A 241 14.06 14.52 -0.79
C ALA A 241 14.17 13.53 0.40
N CYS A 242 13.94 13.99 1.63
CA CYS A 242 13.86 13.15 2.82
C CYS A 242 12.63 12.22 2.83
N ASN A 243 11.46 12.69 2.40
CA ASN A 243 10.29 11.83 2.22
C ASN A 243 10.57 10.70 1.22
N ASN A 244 11.27 10.98 0.12
CA ASN A 244 11.68 9.97 -0.86
C ASN A 244 12.76 9.01 -0.33
N ALA A 245 13.69 9.48 0.51
CA ALA A 245 14.65 8.61 1.21
C ALA A 245 13.94 7.63 2.15
N GLN A 246 12.96 8.11 2.92
CA GLN A 246 12.14 7.28 3.81
C GLN A 246 11.31 6.28 3.01
N ARG A 247 10.65 6.71 1.94
CA ARG A 247 9.92 5.83 1.01
C ARG A 247 10.82 4.71 0.48
N ALA A 248 12.03 5.03 0.02
CA ALA A 248 12.99 4.03 -0.48
C ALA A 248 13.48 3.07 0.62
N TYR A 249 13.72 3.56 1.84
CA TYR A 249 14.09 2.73 2.98
C TYR A 249 12.95 1.78 3.42
N ASN A 250 11.70 2.24 3.35
CA ASN A 250 10.52 1.49 3.81
C ASN A 250 10.17 0.27 2.95
N TYR A 251 10.65 0.17 1.71
CA TYR A 251 10.56 -1.07 0.91
C TYR A 251 11.42 -2.22 1.48
N GLY A 252 12.34 -1.95 2.40
CA GLY A 252 13.23 -2.96 2.96
C GLY A 252 14.28 -3.48 1.96
N LYS A 253 14.85 -4.65 2.23
CA LYS A 253 15.82 -5.33 1.34
C LYS A 253 15.06 -6.16 0.30
N LEU A 254 14.79 -5.59 -0.87
CA LEU A 254 14.10 -6.29 -1.96
C LEU A 254 15.04 -7.21 -2.76
N ALA A 255 14.62 -8.46 -3.00
CA ALA A 255 15.31 -9.36 -3.92
C ALA A 255 15.39 -8.75 -5.34
N GLY A 256 16.55 -8.89 -6.00
CA GLY A 256 16.83 -8.26 -7.29
C GLY A 256 17.21 -6.77 -7.23
N THR A 257 17.29 -6.16 -6.04
CA THR A 257 17.96 -4.85 -5.87
C THR A 257 19.39 -5.04 -5.38
N ASN A 258 20.28 -4.13 -5.78
CA ASN A 258 21.57 -3.98 -5.12
C ASN A 258 21.32 -3.61 -3.66
N ALA A 259 21.84 -4.39 -2.70
CA ALA A 259 21.60 -4.18 -1.26
C ALA A 259 21.92 -2.73 -0.81
N ASN A 260 22.88 -2.10 -1.49
CA ASN A 260 23.26 -0.69 -1.38
C ASN A 260 22.05 0.27 -1.43
N VAL A 261 21.02 0.00 -2.25
CA VAL A 261 19.85 0.91 -2.38
C VAL A 261 19.10 1.03 -1.05
N TYR A 262 18.91 -0.09 -0.35
CA TYR A 262 18.29 -0.10 0.98
C TYR A 262 19.20 0.56 2.03
N THR A 263 20.48 0.19 2.07
CA THR A 263 21.41 0.72 3.10
C THR A 263 21.71 2.20 2.92
N ASP A 264 21.89 2.65 1.69
CA ASP A 264 22.10 4.07 1.36
C ASP A 264 20.83 4.89 1.65
N SER A 265 19.64 4.36 1.35
CA SER A 265 18.38 5.03 1.73
C SER A 265 18.29 5.22 3.24
N GLY A 266 18.66 4.21 4.03
CA GLY A 266 18.75 4.34 5.48
C GLY A 266 19.77 5.39 5.95
N MET A 267 20.92 5.50 5.27
CA MET A 267 21.88 6.58 5.52
C MET A 267 21.34 7.97 5.18
N LEU A 268 20.57 8.11 4.11
CA LEU A 268 19.90 9.37 3.76
C LEU A 268 18.82 9.73 4.79
N VAL A 269 18.03 8.75 5.27
CA VAL A 269 17.06 8.95 6.35
C VAL A 269 17.73 9.39 7.65
N ALA A 270 18.81 8.71 8.08
CA ALA A 270 19.53 9.07 9.30
C ALA A 270 20.12 10.49 9.24
N ARG A 271 20.57 10.93 8.06
CA ARG A 271 20.96 12.33 7.80
C ARG A 271 19.77 13.27 7.86
N CYS A 272 18.67 12.96 7.18
CA CYS A 272 17.44 13.77 7.20
C CYS A 272 16.88 14.00 8.61
N LEU A 273 16.92 12.98 9.48
CA LEU A 273 16.53 13.08 10.89
C LEU A 273 17.47 13.96 11.72
N THR A 274 18.71 14.20 11.28
CA THR A 274 19.72 14.94 12.05
C THR A 274 20.10 16.31 11.46
N SER A 275 19.85 16.56 10.17
CA SER A 275 20.28 17.79 9.47
C SER A 275 19.20 18.52 8.67
N VAL A 276 17.95 18.05 8.67
CA VAL A 276 16.83 18.72 7.97
C VAL A 276 15.70 19.04 8.97
N PRO A 277 15.69 20.25 9.58
CA PRO A 277 14.76 20.60 10.67
C PRO A 277 13.27 20.38 10.34
N ALA A 278 12.84 20.70 9.12
CA ALA A 278 11.46 20.51 8.66
C ALA A 278 11.06 19.03 8.49
N TYR A 279 12.04 18.11 8.45
CA TYR A 279 11.81 16.68 8.46
C TYR A 279 11.90 16.11 9.88
N SER A 280 12.95 16.48 10.64
CA SER A 280 13.18 15.98 11.99
C SER A 280 12.11 16.41 13.00
N SER A 281 11.51 17.60 12.84
CA SER A 281 10.42 18.10 13.71
C SER A 281 9.14 17.26 13.68
N ARG A 282 9.01 16.33 12.72
CA ARG A 282 7.87 15.40 12.60
C ARG A 282 7.98 14.17 13.51
N PHE A 283 9.09 14.04 14.24
CA PHE A 283 9.39 12.91 15.11
C PHE A 283 9.70 13.40 16.53
N SER A 284 9.24 12.69 17.55
CA SER A 284 9.46 13.08 18.97
C SER A 284 10.88 12.82 19.46
N ASN A 285 11.62 11.89 18.84
CA ASN A 285 13.04 11.66 19.10
C ASN A 285 13.79 11.34 17.78
N PRO A 286 14.08 12.35 16.95
CA PRO A 286 14.66 12.14 15.64
C PRO A 286 16.12 11.64 15.72
N LYS A 287 16.92 12.11 16.70
CA LYS A 287 18.29 11.61 16.90
C LYS A 287 18.29 10.13 17.28
N GLY A 288 17.51 9.72 18.28
CA GLY A 288 17.39 8.31 18.69
C GLY A 288 16.82 7.40 17.59
N GLN A 289 15.99 7.93 16.69
CA GLN A 289 15.52 7.20 15.51
C GLN A 289 16.61 7.07 14.44
N ALA A 290 17.42 8.11 14.23
CA ALA A 290 18.60 8.05 13.36
C ALA A 290 19.62 7.03 13.89
N ASP A 291 19.92 7.07 15.19
CA ASP A 291 20.84 6.14 15.85
C ASP A 291 20.38 4.68 15.72
N LYS A 292 19.07 4.40 15.89
CA LYS A 292 18.50 3.05 15.66
C LYS A 292 18.70 2.56 14.22
N ILE A 293 18.51 3.42 13.22
CA ILE A 293 18.74 3.08 11.81
C ILE A 293 20.24 2.83 11.57
N LEU A 294 21.10 3.73 12.03
CA LEU A 294 22.54 3.60 11.89
C LEU A 294 23.09 2.36 12.60
N GLN A 295 22.57 1.98 13.77
CA GLN A 295 22.93 0.75 14.48
C GLN A 295 22.56 -0.50 13.68
N ASN A 296 21.36 -0.54 13.10
CA ASN A 296 20.94 -1.65 12.23
C ASN A 296 21.87 -1.79 11.01
N LEU A 297 22.17 -0.66 10.34
CA LEU A 297 23.10 -0.63 9.20
C LEU A 297 24.54 -1.01 9.60
N ALA A 298 25.02 -0.57 10.76
CA ALA A 298 26.36 -0.84 11.25
C ALA A 298 26.56 -2.32 11.65
N SER A 299 25.56 -2.94 12.30
CA SER A 299 25.64 -4.31 12.80
C SER A 299 25.22 -5.35 11.75
N ASN A 300 24.04 -5.19 11.14
CA ASN A 300 23.45 -6.21 10.26
C ASN A 300 23.97 -6.12 8.82
N TYR A 301 24.47 -4.96 8.40
CA TYR A 301 24.94 -4.69 7.03
C TYR A 301 26.41 -4.22 6.99
N ASN A 302 27.13 -4.30 8.12
CA ASN A 302 28.53 -3.89 8.27
C ASN A 302 28.85 -2.46 7.74
N HIS A 303 27.85 -1.57 7.68
CA HIS A 303 27.94 -0.39 6.83
C HIS A 303 28.94 0.66 7.35
N ALA A 304 30.07 0.83 6.66
CA ALA A 304 31.18 1.69 7.07
C ALA A 304 30.81 3.19 7.16
N GLY A 305 29.79 3.64 6.43
CA GLY A 305 29.22 4.98 6.62
C GLY A 305 28.46 5.12 7.95
N ALA A 306 27.72 4.09 8.35
CA ALA A 306 26.92 4.11 9.58
C ALA A 306 27.82 4.00 10.82
N LYS A 307 28.83 3.12 10.78
CA LYS A 307 29.87 3.00 11.81
C LYS A 307 30.63 4.31 12.07
N ARG A 308 30.80 5.15 11.04
CA ARG A 308 31.40 6.49 11.18
C ARG A 308 30.42 7.49 11.81
N MET A 309 29.18 7.58 11.32
CA MET A 309 28.20 8.50 11.89
C MET A 309 27.89 8.21 13.37
N LEU A 310 27.82 6.95 13.79
CA LEU A 310 27.65 6.57 15.21
C LEU A 310 28.85 6.96 16.11
N LYS A 311 30.05 7.12 15.53
CA LYS A 311 31.24 7.63 16.22
C LYS A 311 31.34 9.18 16.21
N GLN A 312 30.46 9.85 15.46
CA GLN A 312 30.41 11.32 15.32
C GLN A 312 29.17 11.93 15.99
N GLY A 313 28.14 11.13 16.26
CA GLY A 313 26.95 11.51 17.02
C GLY A 313 27.03 11.21 18.52
N ARG A 314 28.14 10.60 18.97
CA ARG A 314 28.56 10.47 20.37
C ARG A 314 29.56 11.58 20.69
#